data_AF-A0AA37M0A7-F1
#
_entry.id   AF-A0AA37M0A7-F1
#
_cell.length_a   1.000
_cell.length_b   1.000
_cell.length_c   1.000
_cell.angle_alpha   90.00
_cell.angle_beta   90.00
_cell.angle_gamma   90.00
#
_symmetry.space_group_name_H-M   'P 1'
#
loop_
_entity.id
_entity.type
_entity.pdbx_description
1 polymer ?
#
loop_
_entity_poly.entity_id
_entity_poly.type
_entity_poly.pdbx_seq_one_letter_code
_entity_poly.pdbx_strand_id
1 'polypeptide(L)'
;MRSQPSPLSVLPLQMIIRSLLTTTISSSRILLPPSLWAMSVLAHTTNPLLDPDRNPLLRFVLKRTFYAQFCAGENPAEVGRTINGLKDIGFTGVILGYAKEVVLTAAQTKDLAACGKGEKAEECVRNEVMPWAQGTMETVNLAQPGDFVALK
;
A
#
# COMPACT_ATOMS: atom_id res chain seq x y z
N MET A 1 -34.20 25.87 14.66
CA MET A 1 -33.76 24.66 13.93
C MET A 1 -32.24 24.65 13.93
N ARG A 2 -31.59 23.63 14.51
CA ARG A 2 -30.13 23.46 14.34
C ARG A 2 -29.88 23.04 12.90
N SER A 3 -29.05 23.76 12.16
CA SER A 3 -28.64 23.35 10.82
C SER A 3 -27.91 22.03 10.93
N GLN A 4 -28.38 21.00 10.23
CA GLN A 4 -27.63 19.76 10.11
C GLN A 4 -26.31 20.06 9.39
N PRO A 5 -25.17 19.55 9.87
CA PRO A 5 -23.91 19.69 9.16
C PRO A 5 -24.03 19.08 7.76
N SER A 6 -23.35 19.67 6.76
CA SER A 6 -23.40 19.12 5.41
C SER A 6 -22.87 17.68 5.42
N PRO A 7 -23.47 16.73 4.69
CA PRO A 7 -23.11 15.31 4.77
C PRO A 7 -21.62 15.00 4.55
N LEU A 8 -20.90 15.86 3.82
CA LEU A 8 -19.48 15.70 3.51
C LEU A 8 -18.54 16.45 4.48
N SER A 9 -19.07 17.20 5.44
CA SER A 9 -18.26 17.97 6.41
C SER A 9 -17.43 17.10 7.36
N VAL A 10 -17.76 15.82 7.49
CA VAL A 10 -16.98 14.83 8.25
C VAL A 10 -15.67 14.44 7.54
N LEU A 11 -15.58 14.62 6.22
CA LEU A 11 -14.44 14.19 5.44
C LEU A 11 -13.31 15.22 5.46
N PRO A 12 -12.06 14.80 5.73
CA PRO A 12 -10.90 15.69 5.62
C PRO A 12 -10.73 16.20 4.19
N LEU A 13 -10.52 17.50 4.01
CA LEU A 13 -10.38 18.14 2.69
C LEU A 13 -9.28 17.49 1.84
N GLN A 14 -8.17 17.11 2.47
CA GLN A 14 -7.06 16.42 1.81
C GLN A 14 -7.48 15.08 1.20
N MET A 15 -8.42 14.36 1.83
CA MET A 15 -8.95 13.10 1.31
C MET A 15 -9.80 13.35 0.06
N ILE A 16 -10.63 14.40 0.09
CA ILE A 16 -11.47 14.81 -1.04
C ILE A 16 -10.61 15.22 -2.23
N ILE A 17 -9.63 16.11 -2.03
CA ILE A 17 -8.75 16.59 -3.10
C ILE A 17 -7.99 15.43 -3.72
N ARG A 18 -7.40 14.56 -2.89
CA ARG A 18 -6.61 13.43 -3.37
C ARG A 18 -7.48 12.44 -4.16
N SER A 19 -8.66 12.10 -3.64
CA SER A 19 -9.60 11.22 -4.34
C SER A 19 -10.05 11.83 -5.66
N LEU A 20 -10.40 13.12 -5.70
CA LEU A 20 -10.81 13.81 -6.92
C LEU A 20 -9.69 13.78 -7.97
N LEU A 21 -8.45 14.10 -7.58
CA LEU A 21 -7.30 14.07 -8.48
C LEU A 21 -7.06 12.67 -9.04
N THR A 22 -7.01 11.66 -8.17
CA THR A 22 -6.81 10.27 -8.56
C THR A 22 -7.91 9.81 -9.52
N THR A 23 -9.18 10.05 -9.19
CA THR A 23 -10.31 9.69 -10.05
C THR A 23 -10.27 10.43 -11.38
N THR A 24 -9.95 11.73 -11.38
CA THR A 24 -9.85 12.54 -12.61
C THR A 24 -8.77 12.02 -13.55
N ILE A 25 -7.60 11.67 -13.00
CA ILE A 25 -6.50 11.09 -13.78
C ILE A 25 -6.92 9.71 -14.30
N SER A 26 -7.47 8.85 -13.43
CA SER A 26 -7.78 7.47 -13.78
C SER A 26 -8.96 7.32 -14.74
N SER A 27 -9.93 8.24 -14.71
CA SER A 27 -11.10 8.22 -15.60
C SER A 27 -10.87 8.96 -16.92
N SER A 28 -9.73 9.63 -17.09
CA SER A 28 -9.42 10.39 -18.30
C SER A 28 -8.67 9.56 -19.33
N ARG A 29 -9.20 9.49 -20.56
CA ARG A 29 -8.51 8.83 -21.69
C ARG A 29 -7.21 9.52 -22.09
N ILE A 30 -7.05 10.80 -21.73
CA ILE A 30 -5.89 11.61 -22.08
C ILE A 30 -4.82 11.53 -20.98
N LEU A 31 -5.22 11.51 -19.70
CA LEU A 31 -4.30 11.55 -18.56
C LEU A 31 -3.87 10.15 -18.08
N LEU A 32 -4.73 9.14 -18.24
CA LEU A 32 -4.42 7.79 -17.79
C LEU A 32 -3.18 7.19 -18.51
N PRO A 33 -3.06 7.19 -19.85
CA PRO A 33 -1.89 6.60 -20.51
C PRO A 33 -0.54 7.20 -20.10
N PRO A 34 -0.33 8.53 -20.06
CA PRO A 34 0.94 9.09 -19.64
C PRO A 34 1.22 8.88 -18.15
N SER A 35 0.19 8.85 -17.29
CA SER A 35 0.39 8.55 -15.85
C SER A 35 0.87 7.11 -15.62
N LEU A 36 0.27 6.14 -16.31
CA LEU A 36 0.73 4.73 -16.26
C LEU A 36 2.13 4.57 -16.82
N TRP A 37 2.46 5.27 -17.92
CA TRP A 37 3.81 5.28 -18.46
C TRP A 37 4.82 5.82 -17.44
N ALA A 38 4.53 6.96 -16.80
CA ALA A 38 5.39 7.53 -15.78
C ALA A 38 5.58 6.59 -14.58
N MET A 39 4.51 5.95 -14.11
CA MET A 39 4.58 4.94 -13.05
C MET A 39 5.44 3.73 -13.46
N SER A 40 5.29 3.27 -14.70
CA SER A 40 6.10 2.17 -15.23
C SER A 40 7.59 2.52 -15.27
N VAL A 41 7.94 3.75 -15.69
CA VAL A 41 9.31 4.24 -15.65
C VAL A 41 9.84 4.27 -14.22
N LEU A 42 9.09 4.85 -13.27
CA LEU A 42 9.50 4.92 -11.87
C LEU A 42 9.71 3.53 -11.24
N ALA A 43 8.90 2.54 -11.61
CA ALA A 43 8.99 1.18 -11.09
C ALA A 43 10.21 0.39 -11.62
N HIS A 44 10.78 0.77 -12.77
CA HIS A 44 11.86 0.01 -13.43
C HIS A 44 13.13 0.84 -13.67
N THR A 45 13.17 2.09 -13.19
CA THR A 45 14.31 2.97 -13.44
C THR A 45 15.52 2.57 -12.61
N THR A 46 16.70 2.64 -13.22
CA THR A 46 17.98 2.50 -12.53
C THR A 46 18.62 3.86 -12.24
N ASN A 47 17.99 4.96 -12.66
CA ASN A 47 18.49 6.31 -12.46
C ASN A 47 18.22 6.76 -11.01
N PRO A 48 19.27 7.12 -10.22
CA PRO A 48 19.12 7.52 -8.82
C PRO A 48 18.17 8.72 -8.60
N LEU A 49 17.99 9.60 -9.59
CA LEU A 49 17.08 10.74 -9.48
C LEU A 49 15.61 10.34 -9.61
N LEU A 50 15.32 9.27 -10.33
CA LEU A 50 13.97 8.76 -10.56
C LEU A 50 13.63 7.55 -9.68
N ASP A 51 14.59 7.08 -8.89
CA ASP A 51 14.44 5.98 -7.95
C ASP A 51 13.89 6.51 -6.61
N PRO A 52 12.67 6.13 -6.19
CA PRO A 52 12.08 6.55 -4.91
C PRO A 52 12.87 6.09 -3.69
N ASP A 53 13.65 5.02 -3.77
CA ASP A 53 14.45 4.53 -2.65
C ASP A 53 15.74 5.35 -2.47
N ARG A 54 16.22 5.97 -3.56
CA ARG A 54 17.45 6.79 -3.56
C ARG A 54 17.20 8.29 -3.51
N ASN A 55 16.03 8.77 -3.94
CA ASN A 55 15.67 10.18 -3.94
C ASN A 55 14.62 10.48 -2.84
N PRO A 56 15.03 11.04 -1.69
CA PRO A 56 14.11 11.33 -0.58
C PRO A 56 12.99 12.30 -0.92
N LEU A 57 13.25 13.25 -1.84
CA LEU A 57 12.23 14.22 -2.26
C LEU A 57 11.15 13.52 -3.09
N LEU A 58 11.56 12.68 -4.03
CA LEU A 58 10.64 11.88 -4.82
C LEU A 58 9.84 10.92 -3.93
N ARG A 59 10.51 10.26 -2.99
CA ARG A 59 9.85 9.42 -1.97
C ARG A 59 8.81 10.19 -1.20
N PHE A 60 9.15 11.39 -0.73
CA PHE A 60 8.23 12.23 0.03
C PHE A 60 6.98 12.58 -0.79
N VAL A 61 7.15 12.97 -2.06
CA VAL A 61 6.03 13.29 -2.95
C VAL A 61 5.15 12.07 -3.15
N LEU A 62 5.72 10.90 -3.45
CA LEU A 62 4.97 9.64 -3.63
C LEU A 62 4.24 9.22 -2.34
N LYS A 63 4.93 9.29 -1.19
CA LYS A 63 4.35 8.99 0.13
C LYS A 63 3.15 9.87 0.44
N ARG A 64 3.22 11.17 0.15
CA ARG A 64 2.15 12.13 0.44
C ARG A 64 0.99 12.12 -0.56
N THR A 65 1.19 11.55 -1.74
CA THR A 65 0.19 11.51 -2.80
C THR A 65 -0.32 10.10 -3.03
N PHE A 66 0.30 9.36 -3.95
CA PHE A 66 -0.13 8.04 -4.41
C PHE A 66 -0.20 7.01 -3.27
N TYR A 67 0.86 6.87 -2.49
CA TYR A 67 0.88 5.90 -1.38
C TYR A 67 -0.16 6.22 -0.34
N ALA A 68 -0.32 7.48 0.06
CA ALA A 68 -1.34 7.81 1.04
C ALA A 68 -2.78 7.53 0.53
N GLN A 69 -3.02 7.49 -0.79
CA GLN A 69 -4.31 7.15 -1.38
C GLN A 69 -4.60 5.65 -1.35
N PHE A 70 -3.59 4.80 -1.54
CA PHE A 70 -3.78 3.36 -1.75
C PHE A 70 -3.18 2.47 -0.65
N CYS A 71 -2.27 3.00 0.17
CA CYS A 71 -1.57 2.28 1.21
C CYS A 71 -1.92 2.85 2.58
N ALA A 72 -2.10 1.96 3.57
CA ALA A 72 -2.40 2.37 4.95
C ALA A 72 -1.19 2.99 5.66
N GLY A 73 0.03 2.56 5.31
CA GLY A 73 1.27 3.03 5.89
C GLY A 73 2.41 2.02 5.72
N GLU A 74 3.65 2.46 5.92
CA GLU A 74 4.84 1.60 5.84
C GLU A 74 5.28 1.07 7.21
N ASN A 75 4.69 1.57 8.30
CA ASN A 75 5.03 1.18 9.67
C ASN A 75 3.80 1.22 10.58
N PRO A 76 3.85 0.56 11.75
CA PRO A 76 2.77 0.53 12.73
C PRO A 76 2.14 1.88 13.05
N ALA A 77 2.96 2.93 13.21
CA ALA A 77 2.47 4.26 13.57
C ALA A 77 1.71 4.94 12.43
N GLU A 78 2.17 4.78 11.19
CA GLU A 78 1.44 5.25 10.00
C GLU A 78 0.11 4.51 9.83
N VAL A 79 0.14 3.18 9.92
CA VAL A 79 -1.06 2.34 9.79
C VAL A 79 -2.08 2.70 10.88
N GLY A 80 -1.66 2.80 12.14
CA GLY A 80 -2.55 3.15 13.25
C GLY A 80 -3.21 4.53 13.08
N ARG A 81 -2.47 5.53 12.58
CA ARG A 81 -3.05 6.84 12.25
C ARG A 81 -4.11 6.74 11.16
N THR A 82 -3.87 5.92 10.13
CA THR A 82 -4.84 5.72 9.05
C THR A 82 -6.09 4.99 9.55
N ILE A 83 -5.94 3.94 10.36
CA ILE A 83 -7.07 3.22 10.97
C ILE A 83 -7.93 4.17 11.80
N ASN A 84 -7.30 4.93 12.70
CA ASN A 84 -8.01 5.86 13.56
C ASN A 84 -8.71 6.96 12.73
N GLY A 85 -8.03 7.52 11.72
CA GLY A 85 -8.63 8.52 10.84
C GLY A 85 -9.83 8.00 10.05
N LEU A 86 -9.84 6.72 9.65
CA LEU A 86 -11.01 6.09 9.03
C LEU A 86 -12.15 5.89 10.03
N LYS A 87 -11.83 5.48 11.27
CA LYS A 87 -12.84 5.34 12.32
C LYS A 87 -13.46 6.68 12.72
N ASP A 88 -12.65 7.74 12.77
CA ASP A 88 -13.09 9.11 13.07
C ASP A 88 -14.11 9.64 12.06
N ILE A 89 -14.06 9.18 10.80
CA ILE A 89 -15.02 9.58 9.75
C ILE A 89 -16.22 8.63 9.63
N GLY A 90 -16.34 7.64 10.51
CA GLY A 90 -17.52 6.79 10.65
C GLY A 90 -17.38 5.34 10.16
N PHE A 91 -16.18 4.89 9.76
CA PHE A 91 -15.96 3.46 9.47
C PHE A 91 -15.90 2.65 10.76
N THR A 92 -16.59 1.51 10.82
CA THR A 92 -16.61 0.65 12.03
C THR A 92 -15.31 -0.15 12.19
N GLY A 93 -14.64 -0.46 11.08
CA GLY A 93 -13.39 -1.21 11.07
C GLY A 93 -12.75 -1.21 9.68
N VAL A 94 -11.55 -1.78 9.61
CA VAL A 94 -10.76 -1.89 8.37
C VAL A 94 -10.42 -3.34 8.04
N ILE A 95 -10.04 -3.60 6.80
CA ILE A 95 -9.41 -4.85 6.40
C ILE A 95 -7.93 -4.57 6.13
N LEU A 96 -7.05 -5.11 6.96
CA LEU A 96 -5.60 -4.95 6.84
C LEU A 96 -5.02 -6.08 6.00
N GLY A 97 -4.24 -5.73 4.97
CA GLY A 97 -3.50 -6.69 4.16
C GLY A 97 -2.01 -6.41 4.21
N TYR A 98 -1.21 -7.43 4.56
CA TYR A 98 0.24 -7.34 4.48
C TYR A 98 0.67 -7.29 3.00
N ALA A 99 1.27 -6.17 2.60
CA ALA A 99 1.66 -5.91 1.21
C ALA A 99 3.18 -5.79 1.11
N LYS A 100 3.88 -6.93 1.19
CA LYS A 100 5.28 -7.03 0.77
C LYS A 100 5.33 -7.66 -0.60
N GLU A 101 5.71 -6.87 -1.60
CA GLU A 101 5.98 -7.39 -2.93
C GLU A 101 7.41 -7.93 -2.98
N VAL A 102 7.57 -9.14 -3.50
CA VAL A 102 8.87 -9.69 -3.87
C VAL A 102 8.96 -9.56 -5.38
N VAL A 103 9.81 -8.66 -5.87
CA VAL A 103 10.12 -8.56 -7.30
C VAL A 103 11.00 -9.75 -7.65
N LEU A 104 10.37 -10.88 -7.95
CA LEU A 104 11.06 -12.10 -8.36
C LEU A 104 11.39 -12.00 -9.84
N THR A 105 12.67 -12.16 -10.17
CA THR A 105 13.08 -12.43 -11.56
C THR A 105 12.45 -13.74 -12.04
N ALA A 106 12.33 -13.93 -13.37
CA ALA A 106 11.78 -15.18 -13.93
C ALA A 106 12.53 -16.44 -13.44
N ALA A 107 13.83 -16.32 -13.14
CA ALA A 107 14.62 -17.38 -12.52
C ALA A 107 14.19 -17.65 -11.06
N GLN A 108 14.04 -16.59 -10.25
CA GLN A 108 13.61 -16.71 -8.86
C GLN A 108 12.16 -17.20 -8.72
N THR A 109 11.26 -16.84 -9.65
CA THR A 109 9.89 -17.38 -9.69
C THR A 109 9.89 -18.90 -9.94
N LYS A 110 10.81 -19.37 -10.79
CA LYS A 110 10.98 -20.81 -11.05
C LYS A 110 11.56 -21.56 -9.85
N ASP A 111 12.49 -20.93 -9.13
CA ASP A 111 13.01 -21.46 -7.87
C ASP A 111 11.92 -21.49 -6.76
N LEU A 112 11.03 -20.50 -6.72
CA LEU A 112 9.91 -20.46 -5.77
C LEU A 112 8.90 -21.60 -6.02
N ALA A 113 8.63 -21.91 -7.29
CA ALA A 113 7.79 -23.06 -7.66
C ALA A 113 8.42 -24.41 -7.27
N ALA A 114 9.75 -24.45 -7.08
CA ALA A 114 10.48 -25.64 -6.64
C ALA A 114 10.53 -25.81 -5.10
N CYS A 115 9.99 -24.85 -4.32
CA CYS A 115 10.01 -24.88 -2.84
C CYS A 115 9.34 -26.08 -2.18
N GLY A 116 8.63 -26.92 -2.95
CA GLY A 116 7.95 -28.11 -2.44
C GLY A 116 8.82 -29.37 -2.31
N LYS A 117 10.05 -29.44 -2.86
CA LYS A 117 10.87 -30.67 -2.85
C LYS A 117 12.39 -30.41 -2.80
N GLY A 118 13.11 -31.16 -1.95
CA GLY A 118 14.58 -31.25 -1.94
C GLY A 118 15.29 -30.25 -1.00
N GLU A 119 16.63 -30.18 -1.08
CA GLU A 119 17.51 -29.38 -0.21
C GLU A 119 17.20 -27.87 -0.19
N LYS A 120 16.53 -27.33 -1.23
CA LYS A 120 16.15 -25.91 -1.31
C LYS A 120 14.87 -25.54 -0.54
N ALA A 121 14.11 -26.52 -0.06
CA ALA A 121 12.85 -26.27 0.65
C ALA A 121 13.07 -25.47 1.94
N GLU A 122 14.10 -25.81 2.73
CA GLU A 122 14.41 -25.09 3.97
C GLU A 122 14.83 -23.64 3.74
N GLU A 123 15.58 -23.38 2.66
CA GLU A 123 15.98 -22.02 2.29
C GLU A 123 14.78 -21.17 1.88
N CYS A 124 13.86 -21.74 1.12
CA CYS A 124 12.63 -21.06 0.74
C CYS A 124 11.74 -20.76 1.95
N VAL A 125 11.58 -21.71 2.87
CA VAL A 125 10.84 -21.47 4.12
C VAL A 125 11.46 -20.32 4.90
N ARG A 126 12.78 -20.31 5.04
CA ARG A 126 13.50 -19.26 5.79
C ARG A 126 13.43 -17.89 5.14
N ASN A 127 13.53 -17.79 3.83
CA ASN A 127 13.65 -16.51 3.13
C ASN A 127 12.29 -15.91 2.72
N GLU A 128 11.27 -16.74 2.54
CA GLU A 128 9.98 -16.32 1.98
C GLU A 128 8.83 -16.54 2.97
N VAL A 129 8.67 -17.78 3.46
CA VAL A 129 7.54 -18.15 4.34
C VAL A 129 7.65 -17.51 5.71
N MET A 130 8.83 -17.55 6.33
CA MET A 130 9.04 -16.99 7.67
C MET A 130 8.86 -15.45 7.69
N PRO A 131 9.44 -14.67 6.76
CA PRO A 131 9.19 -13.23 6.70
C PRO A 131 7.74 -12.87 6.37
N TRP A 132 7.08 -13.63 5.48
CA TRP A 132 5.65 -13.47 5.23
C TRP A 132 4.84 -13.71 6.50
N ALA A 133 5.06 -14.83 7.19
CA ALA A 133 4.36 -15.17 8.42
C ALA A 133 4.59 -14.13 9.52
N GLN A 134 5.83 -13.64 9.66
CA GLN A 134 6.14 -12.57 10.60
C GLN A 134 5.39 -11.28 10.25
N GLY A 135 5.45 -10.82 9.00
CA GLY A 135 4.76 -9.61 8.56
C GLY A 135 3.24 -9.70 8.69
N THR A 136 2.68 -10.88 8.44
CA THR A 136 1.28 -11.19 8.71
C THR A 136 0.95 -11.10 10.20
N MET A 137 1.77 -11.70 11.06
CA MET A 137 1.56 -11.62 12.52
C MET A 137 1.69 -10.19 13.05
N GLU A 138 2.64 -9.41 12.51
CA GLU A 138 2.75 -7.97 12.79
C GLU A 138 1.48 -7.24 12.37
N THR A 139 0.89 -7.58 11.21
CA THR A 139 -0.38 -7.01 10.74
C THR A 139 -1.55 -7.38 11.66
N VAL A 140 -1.60 -8.62 12.16
CA VAL A 140 -2.58 -9.06 13.16
C VAL A 140 -2.46 -8.25 14.45
N ASN A 141 -1.24 -7.98 14.90
CA ASN A 141 -1.01 -7.17 16.10
C ASN A 141 -1.44 -5.70 15.94
N LEU A 142 -1.62 -5.20 14.72
CA LEU A 142 -2.14 -3.85 14.46
C LEU A 142 -3.67 -3.77 14.44
N ALA A 143 -4.36 -4.90 14.28
CA ALA A 143 -5.82 -4.94 14.20
C ALA A 143 -6.44 -4.59 15.56
N GLN A 144 -7.48 -3.75 15.53
CA GLN A 144 -8.28 -3.40 16.70
C GLN A 144 -9.63 -4.14 16.65
N PRO A 145 -10.44 -4.14 17.73
CA PRO A 145 -11.80 -4.67 17.67
C PRO A 145 -12.60 -4.07 16.51
N GLY A 146 -13.25 -4.94 15.73
CA GLY A 146 -14.00 -4.57 14.52
C GLY A 146 -13.20 -4.59 13.22
N ASP A 147 -11.87 -4.71 13.30
CA ASP A 147 -11.00 -4.86 12.13
C ASP A 147 -10.87 -6.33 11.72
N PHE A 148 -10.47 -6.55 10.45
CA PHE A 148 -10.18 -7.85 9.87
C PHE A 148 -8.77 -7.85 9.28
N VAL A 149 -8.17 -9.04 9.16
CA VAL A 149 -6.88 -9.22 8.49
C VAL A 149 -7.08 -10.12 7.28
N ALA A 150 -6.67 -9.63 6.11
CA ALA A 150 -6.64 -10.39 4.88
C ALA A 150 -5.31 -11.16 4.77
N LEU A 151 -5.43 -12.46 4.50
CA LEU A 151 -4.31 -13.39 4.32
C LEU A 151 -4.27 -13.82 2.85
N LYS A 152 -3.08 -13.79 2.25
CA LYS A 152 -2.82 -14.23 0.87
C LYS A 152 -1.55 -15.07 0.84
#